data_AF-A0AB39TDS8-F1
#
_entry.id   AF-A0AB39TDS8-F1
#
_cell.length_a   1.000
_cell.length_b   1.000
_cell.length_c   1.000
_cell.angle_alpha   90.00
_cell.angle_beta   90.00
_cell.angle_gamma   90.00
#
_symmetry.space_group_name_H-M   'P 1'
#
loop_
_entity.id
_entity.type
_entity.pdbx_description
1 polymer ?
#
loop_
_entity_poly.entity_id
_entity_poly.type
_entity_poly.pdbx_seq_one_letter_code
_entity_poly.pdbx_strand_id
1 'polypeptide(L)'
;MNHPILDQIHDLRAELAPGDTAPALVAALGAGRAPRTDLAQLAAQQHRIITSDRRSLLLLATRCADRPLGGWFATMAEGESAALRTLPALAAASGPAGLAPDAPHAPDALTDHPPLPGCQAYPAYLAWLALNARPAAAAAALVANFAAWGGYCASIARALRTHYGFPEDACAFFDFFAQPATELERQAADALGPDPLDGRTLAAAREHGRLLQAYEHLFWDTLGG
;
A
#
# COMPACT_ATOMS: atom_id res chain seq x y z
N MET A 1 6.57 -12.13 -26.28
CA MET A 1 5.29 -11.66 -26.84
C MET A 1 5.03 -10.29 -26.26
N ASN A 2 4.70 -9.30 -27.09
CA ASN A 2 4.42 -7.95 -26.61
C ASN A 2 3.05 -7.97 -25.92
N HIS A 3 2.97 -7.58 -24.65
CA HIS A 3 1.70 -7.54 -23.91
C HIS A 3 1.24 -6.07 -23.87
N PRO A 4 0.31 -5.65 -24.75
CA PRO A 4 -0.01 -4.23 -24.93
C PRO A 4 -0.51 -3.57 -23.64
N ILE A 5 -1.22 -4.31 -22.78
CA ILE A 5 -1.62 -3.82 -21.46
C ILE A 5 -0.42 -3.59 -20.53
N LEU A 6 0.59 -4.46 -20.52
CA LEU A 6 1.79 -4.23 -19.71
C LEU A 6 2.52 -2.97 -20.18
N ASP A 7 2.63 -2.77 -21.49
CA ASP A 7 3.23 -1.54 -22.04
C ASP A 7 2.44 -0.31 -21.57
N GLN A 8 1.10 -0.33 -21.63
CA GLN A 8 0.26 0.76 -21.13
C GLN A 8 0.40 0.98 -19.61
N ILE A 9 0.54 -0.08 -18.82
CA ILE A 9 0.77 0.00 -17.38
C ILE A 9 2.15 0.59 -17.08
N HIS A 10 3.18 0.22 -17.84
CA HIS A 10 4.52 0.78 -17.70
C HIS A 10 4.56 2.26 -18.06
N ASP A 11 3.91 2.66 -19.16
CA ASP A 11 3.78 4.06 -19.55
C ASP A 11 3.04 4.87 -18.48
N LEU A 12 1.94 4.31 -17.97
CA LEU A 12 1.18 4.92 -16.88
C LEU A 12 2.02 5.06 -15.61
N ARG A 13 2.80 4.03 -15.24
CA ARG A 13 3.72 4.08 -14.11
C ARG A 13 4.78 5.16 -14.30
N ALA A 14 5.39 5.24 -15.47
CA ALA A 14 6.42 6.24 -15.76
C ALA A 14 5.85 7.67 -15.66
N GLU A 15 4.62 7.88 -16.14
CA GLU A 15 3.92 9.16 -16.03
C GLU A 15 3.57 9.53 -14.57
N LEU A 16 3.21 8.53 -13.75
CA LEU A 16 2.75 8.71 -12.38
C LEU A 16 3.86 8.56 -11.34
N ALA A 17 5.10 8.26 -11.75
CA ALA A 17 6.19 8.01 -10.83
C ALA A 17 6.34 9.20 -9.87
N PRO A 18 6.49 8.95 -8.56
CA PRO A 18 6.82 10.01 -7.63
C PRO A 18 8.15 10.65 -8.06
N GLY A 19 8.34 11.92 -7.73
CA GLY A 19 9.63 12.58 -7.95
C GLY A 19 10.76 11.89 -7.17
N ASP A 20 12.00 12.29 -7.43
CA ASP A 20 13.20 11.65 -6.85
C ASP A 20 13.33 11.80 -5.32
N THR A 21 12.50 12.65 -4.70
CA THR A 21 12.58 12.95 -3.27
C THR A 21 11.67 12.01 -2.48
N ALA A 22 12.28 11.16 -1.66
CA ALA A 22 11.53 10.32 -0.72
C ALA A 22 10.77 11.20 0.31
N PRO A 23 9.61 10.75 0.79
CA PRO A 23 8.87 11.48 1.82
C PRO A 23 9.69 11.68 3.09
N ALA A 24 9.45 12.80 3.79
CA ALA A 24 10.29 13.23 4.91
C ALA A 24 10.44 12.16 6.01
N LEU A 25 9.35 11.49 6.39
CA LEU A 25 9.39 10.40 7.36
C LEU A 25 10.20 9.19 6.86
N VAL A 26 10.05 8.80 5.59
CA VAL A 26 10.82 7.71 4.98
C VAL A 26 12.32 8.03 5.03
N ALA A 27 12.69 9.27 4.68
CA ALA A 27 14.08 9.73 4.75
C ALA A 27 14.61 9.80 6.20
N ALA A 28 13.78 10.22 7.16
CA ALA A 28 14.15 10.26 8.57
C ALA A 28 14.35 8.86 9.16
N LEU A 29 13.48 7.90 8.84
CA LEU A 29 13.62 6.48 9.17
C LEU A 29 14.88 5.89 8.55
N GLY A 30 15.11 6.14 7.25
CA GLY A 30 16.31 5.72 6.52
C GLY A 30 17.62 6.21 7.14
N ALA A 31 17.59 7.34 7.85
CA ALA A 31 18.73 7.90 8.57
C ALA A 31 18.76 7.53 10.07
N GLY A 32 17.82 6.73 10.57
CA GLY A 32 17.68 6.38 11.99
C GLY A 32 17.32 7.56 12.90
N ARG A 33 16.73 8.63 12.36
CA ARG A 33 16.43 9.88 13.07
C ARG A 33 14.98 10.00 13.52
N ALA A 34 14.07 9.22 12.95
CA ALA A 34 12.67 9.23 13.37
C ALA A 34 12.49 8.47 14.70
N PRO A 35 11.70 8.97 15.65
CA PRO A 35 11.39 8.25 16.89
C PRO A 35 10.54 7.01 16.62
N ARG A 36 10.66 5.99 17.50
CA ARG A 36 9.85 4.76 17.40
C ARG A 36 8.35 5.01 17.53
N THR A 37 7.94 6.12 18.16
CA THR A 37 6.54 6.54 18.24
C THR A 37 5.94 6.81 16.86
N ASP A 38 6.74 7.25 15.88
CA ASP A 38 6.26 7.47 14.51
C ASP A 38 6.00 6.13 13.80
N LEU A 39 6.80 5.10 14.10
CA LEU A 39 6.55 3.74 13.63
C LEU A 39 5.28 3.15 14.24
N ALA A 40 5.02 3.41 15.52
CA ALA A 40 3.78 2.99 16.18
C ALA A 40 2.55 3.67 15.54
N GLN A 41 2.65 4.98 15.29
CA GLN A 41 1.63 5.75 14.57
C GLN A 41 1.42 5.18 13.16
N LEU A 42 2.49 4.94 12.41
CA LEU A 42 2.43 4.36 11.06
C LEU A 42 1.73 2.99 11.08
N ALA A 43 2.11 2.10 11.99
CA ALA A 43 1.50 0.77 12.12
C ALA A 43 -0.01 0.85 12.40
N ALA A 44 -0.42 1.76 13.29
CA ALA A 44 -1.83 1.96 13.60
C ALA A 44 -2.64 2.53 12.43
N GLN A 45 -2.09 3.50 11.68
CA GLN A 45 -2.75 4.00 10.47
C GLN A 45 -2.86 2.92 9.39
N GLN A 46 -1.78 2.13 9.17
CA GLN A 46 -1.76 1.02 8.21
C GLN A 46 -2.79 -0.06 8.56
N HIS A 47 -3.01 -0.38 9.83
CA HIS A 47 -4.04 -1.32 10.24
C HIS A 47 -5.44 -0.91 9.75
N ARG A 48 -5.75 0.38 9.82
CA ARG A 48 -7.04 0.95 9.37
C ARG A 48 -7.13 0.96 7.85
N ILE A 49 -6.08 1.44 7.18
CA ILE A 49 -5.98 1.52 5.71
C ILE A 49 -6.21 0.13 5.11
N ILE A 50 -5.41 -0.85 5.53
CA ILE A 50 -5.45 -2.19 4.95
C ILE A 50 -6.79 -2.89 5.25
N THR A 51 -7.38 -2.66 6.42
CA THR A 51 -8.73 -3.16 6.72
C THR A 51 -9.78 -2.60 5.76
N SER A 52 -9.67 -1.32 5.40
CA SER A 52 -10.55 -0.67 4.41
C SER A 52 -10.27 -1.16 2.99
N ASP A 53 -9.01 -1.23 2.60
CA ASP A 53 -8.56 -1.60 1.26
C ASP A 53 -8.96 -3.04 0.95
N ARG A 54 -8.78 -3.96 1.90
CA ARG A 54 -9.29 -5.34 1.80
C ARG A 54 -10.78 -5.39 1.45
N ARG A 55 -11.61 -4.59 2.12
CA ARG A 55 -13.07 -4.58 1.86
C ARG A 55 -13.37 -4.01 0.48
N SER A 56 -12.66 -2.96 0.08
CA SER A 56 -12.80 -2.30 -1.22
C SER A 56 -12.41 -3.26 -2.37
N LEU A 57 -11.33 -4.01 -2.20
CA LEU A 57 -10.87 -5.02 -3.15
C LEU A 57 -11.87 -6.19 -3.26
N LEU A 58 -12.43 -6.67 -2.15
CA LEU A 58 -13.49 -7.69 -2.18
C LEU A 58 -14.76 -7.20 -2.90
N LEU A 59 -15.10 -5.92 -2.75
CA LEU A 59 -16.21 -5.33 -3.50
C LEU A 59 -15.91 -5.27 -5.01
N LEU A 60 -14.70 -4.86 -5.40
CA LEU A 60 -14.26 -4.89 -6.80
C LEU A 60 -14.27 -6.30 -7.38
N ALA A 61 -13.83 -7.29 -6.59
CA ALA A 61 -13.90 -8.70 -6.96
C ALA A 61 -15.34 -9.13 -7.25
N THR A 62 -16.28 -8.76 -6.37
CA THR A 62 -17.71 -9.05 -6.53
C THR A 62 -18.29 -8.38 -7.78
N ARG A 63 -17.92 -7.12 -8.06
CA ARG A 63 -18.34 -6.39 -9.28
C ARG A 63 -17.78 -6.98 -10.58
N CYS A 64 -16.82 -7.90 -10.49
CA CYS A 64 -16.18 -8.57 -11.61
C CYS A 64 -16.24 -10.09 -11.50
N ALA A 65 -17.18 -10.65 -10.74
CA ALA A 65 -17.21 -12.08 -10.42
C ALA A 65 -17.28 -13.00 -11.66
N ASP A 66 -17.75 -12.48 -12.80
CA ASP A 66 -17.86 -13.15 -14.09
C ASP A 66 -16.65 -12.92 -15.02
N ARG A 67 -15.60 -12.24 -14.55
CA ARG A 67 -14.40 -11.89 -15.33
C ARG A 67 -13.11 -12.30 -14.60
N PRO A 68 -12.01 -12.59 -15.32
CA PRO A 68 -10.71 -12.87 -14.70
C PRO A 68 -10.26 -11.79 -13.71
N LEU A 69 -10.60 -10.53 -14.00
CA LEU A 69 -10.34 -9.38 -13.12
C LEU A 69 -10.93 -9.54 -11.71
N GLY A 70 -12.04 -10.26 -11.54
CA GLY A 70 -12.60 -10.56 -10.22
C GLY A 70 -11.67 -11.42 -9.37
N GLY A 71 -11.06 -12.44 -9.97
CA GLY A 71 -10.06 -13.28 -9.31
C GLY A 71 -8.82 -12.50 -8.90
N TRP A 72 -8.32 -11.62 -9.79
CA TRP A 72 -7.18 -10.76 -9.47
C TRP A 72 -7.45 -9.83 -8.27
N PHE A 73 -8.62 -9.17 -8.22
CA PHE A 73 -8.99 -8.36 -7.06
C PHE A 73 -9.16 -9.19 -5.77
N ALA A 74 -9.62 -10.43 -5.87
CA ALA A 74 -9.70 -11.33 -4.71
C ALA A 74 -8.30 -11.68 -4.18
N THR A 75 -7.35 -11.99 -5.06
CA THR A 75 -5.94 -12.22 -4.69
C THR A 75 -5.33 -10.98 -4.02
N MET A 76 -5.63 -9.77 -4.52
CA MET A 76 -5.22 -8.53 -3.86
C MET A 76 -5.75 -8.44 -2.42
N ALA A 77 -7.04 -8.74 -2.21
CA ALA A 77 -7.63 -8.73 -0.87
C ALA A 77 -7.06 -9.80 0.08
N GLU A 78 -6.64 -10.94 -0.46
CA GLU A 78 -5.88 -11.95 0.30
C GLU A 78 -4.51 -11.43 0.71
N GLY A 79 -3.83 -10.68 -0.17
CA GLY A 79 -2.60 -9.96 0.13
C GLY A 79 -2.77 -8.98 1.29
N GLU A 80 -3.82 -8.15 1.28
CA GLU A 80 -4.14 -7.27 2.40
C GLU A 80 -4.39 -8.05 3.70
N SER A 81 -5.06 -9.21 3.60
CA SER A 81 -5.27 -10.08 4.75
C SER A 81 -3.95 -10.66 5.29
N ALA A 82 -2.98 -10.93 4.43
CA ALA A 82 -1.64 -11.37 4.83
C ALA A 82 -0.86 -10.24 5.50
N ALA A 83 -0.86 -9.04 4.92
CA ALA A 83 -0.22 -7.86 5.50
C ALA A 83 -0.77 -7.53 6.90
N LEU A 84 -2.10 -7.58 7.11
CA LEU A 84 -2.72 -7.34 8.42
C LEU A 84 -2.17 -8.24 9.53
N ARG A 85 -1.81 -9.49 9.21
CA ARG A 85 -1.29 -10.45 10.20
C ARG A 85 0.11 -10.10 10.70
N THR A 86 0.85 -9.25 9.97
CA THR A 86 2.22 -8.85 10.32
C THR A 86 2.28 -7.58 11.20
N LEU A 87 1.24 -6.74 11.15
CA LEU A 87 1.19 -5.47 11.88
C LEU A 87 1.33 -5.58 13.42
N PRO A 88 0.81 -6.63 14.10
CA PRO A 88 0.98 -6.76 15.54
C PRO A 88 2.46 -6.80 15.99
N ALA A 89 3.32 -7.49 15.22
CA ALA A 89 4.75 -7.57 15.53
C ALA A 89 5.44 -6.21 15.35
N LEU A 90 5.11 -5.50 14.26
CA LEU A 90 5.60 -4.14 14.02
C LEU A 90 5.17 -3.18 15.14
N ALA A 91 3.90 -3.22 15.54
CA ALA A 91 3.36 -2.37 16.61
C ALA A 91 4.03 -2.65 17.96
N ALA A 92 4.23 -3.93 18.31
CA ALA A 92 4.91 -4.34 19.54
C ALA A 92 6.36 -3.83 19.60
N ALA A 93 7.12 -3.95 18.49
CA ALA A 93 8.50 -3.46 18.42
C ALA A 93 8.62 -1.93 18.45
N SER A 94 7.56 -1.22 18.05
CA SER A 94 7.51 0.25 17.97
C SER A 94 7.09 0.94 19.27
N GLY A 95 6.50 0.21 20.23
CA GLY A 95 6.02 0.77 21.49
C GLY A 95 7.13 1.13 22.50
N PRO A 96 6.78 1.78 23.63
CA PRO A 96 7.71 2.10 24.72
C PRO A 96 8.42 0.87 25.31
N ALA A 97 7.82 -0.30 25.14
CA ALA A 97 8.29 -1.60 25.62
C ALA A 97 9.28 -2.30 24.68
N GLY A 98 10.01 -1.55 23.85
CA GLY A 98 10.99 -2.10 22.92
C GLY A 98 12.15 -2.91 23.52
N LEU A 99 12.13 -3.24 24.82
CA LEU A 99 13.08 -4.13 25.54
C LEU A 99 12.54 -4.82 26.82
N ALA A 100 11.22 -4.86 27.12
CA ALA A 100 10.75 -5.48 28.39
C ALA A 100 9.68 -6.57 28.18
N PRO A 101 10.02 -7.87 28.32
CA PRO A 101 9.07 -8.98 28.16
C PRO A 101 7.99 -9.07 29.24
N ASP A 102 8.05 -8.24 30.30
CA ASP A 102 7.23 -8.40 31.51
C ASP A 102 6.26 -7.22 31.77
N ALA A 103 5.99 -6.36 30.77
CA ALA A 103 5.03 -5.27 30.95
C ALA A 103 3.58 -5.79 30.95
N PRO A 104 2.80 -5.59 32.03
CA PRO A 104 1.43 -6.08 32.12
C PRO A 104 0.54 -5.31 31.16
N HIS A 105 -0.08 -6.04 30.23
CA HIS A 105 -1.04 -5.57 29.21
C HIS A 105 -0.58 -4.30 28.47
N ALA A 106 0.23 -4.48 27.42
CA ALA A 106 0.37 -3.45 26.40
C ALA A 106 -1.05 -3.07 25.93
N PRO A 107 -1.44 -1.77 25.96
CA PRO A 107 -2.64 -1.36 25.26
C PRO A 107 -2.56 -1.82 23.81
N ASP A 108 -3.69 -2.07 23.17
CA ASP A 108 -3.70 -2.43 21.75
C ASP A 108 -3.21 -1.21 20.96
N ALA A 109 -1.90 -1.17 20.71
CA ALA A 109 -1.18 -0.05 20.10
C ALA A 109 -1.74 0.28 18.71
N LEU A 110 -2.52 -0.60 18.10
CA LEU A 110 -3.21 -0.34 16.83
C LEU A 110 -4.52 0.42 17.02
N THR A 111 -5.19 0.30 18.18
CA THR A 111 -6.46 0.98 18.47
C THR A 111 -6.32 2.30 19.21
N ASP A 112 -5.20 2.50 19.94
CA ASP A 112 -4.96 3.68 20.76
C ASP A 112 -4.61 4.94 19.97
N HIS A 113 -4.25 4.79 18.69
CA HIS A 113 -4.02 5.91 17.80
C HIS A 113 -5.31 6.19 16.99
N PRO A 114 -5.93 7.38 17.15
CA PRO A 114 -7.09 7.76 16.37
C PRO A 114 -6.71 7.88 14.87
N PRO A 115 -7.68 7.72 13.96
CA PRO A 115 -7.42 7.92 12.54
C PRO A 115 -6.98 9.37 12.28
N LEU A 116 -5.88 9.55 11.55
CA LEU A 116 -5.44 10.85 11.08
C LEU A 116 -6.14 11.15 9.75
N PRO A 117 -6.81 12.31 9.58
CA PRO A 117 -7.61 12.59 8.38
C PRO A 117 -6.84 12.40 7.06
N GLY A 118 -5.60 12.89 6.97
CA GLY A 118 -4.80 12.74 5.75
C GLY A 118 -4.39 11.30 5.47
N CYS A 119 -4.24 10.46 6.51
CA CYS A 119 -4.02 9.02 6.34
C CYS A 119 -5.28 8.25 5.91
N GLN A 120 -6.47 8.83 6.05
CA GLN A 120 -7.73 8.20 5.65
C GLN A 120 -8.17 8.59 4.23
N ALA A 121 -7.51 9.57 3.59
CA ALA A 121 -7.89 10.04 2.26
C ALA A 121 -7.73 8.94 1.19
N TYR A 122 -6.59 8.24 1.18
CA TYR A 122 -6.33 7.12 0.26
C TYR A 122 -7.36 5.98 0.41
N PRO A 123 -7.58 5.36 1.59
CA PRO A 123 -8.53 4.26 1.71
C PRO A 123 -9.98 4.70 1.46
N ALA A 124 -10.34 5.96 1.76
CA ALA A 124 -11.65 6.50 1.41
C ALA A 124 -11.82 6.62 -0.11
N TYR A 125 -10.77 7.04 -0.82
CA TYR A 125 -10.79 7.11 -2.27
C TYR A 125 -10.82 5.73 -2.91
N LEU A 126 -10.08 4.74 -2.39
CA LEU A 126 -10.16 3.37 -2.88
C LEU A 126 -11.55 2.76 -2.66
N ALA A 127 -12.20 3.04 -1.53
CA ALA A 127 -13.60 2.68 -1.34
C ALA A 127 -14.53 3.35 -2.37
N TRP A 128 -14.28 4.62 -2.71
CA TRP A 128 -15.00 5.31 -3.77
C TRP A 128 -14.76 4.66 -5.15
N LEU A 129 -13.53 4.30 -5.49
CA LEU A 129 -13.20 3.57 -6.72
C LEU A 129 -13.93 2.22 -6.77
N ALA A 130 -13.94 1.50 -5.66
CA ALA A 130 -14.61 0.21 -5.55
C ALA A 130 -16.11 0.30 -5.80
N LEU A 131 -16.75 1.42 -5.43
CA LEU A 131 -18.17 1.67 -5.67
C LEU A 131 -18.45 2.21 -7.09
N ASN A 132 -17.62 3.14 -7.57
CA ASN A 132 -18.00 4.03 -8.68
C ASN A 132 -17.15 3.86 -9.94
N ALA A 133 -15.87 3.47 -9.81
CA ALA A 133 -14.98 3.42 -10.96
C ALA A 133 -15.32 2.26 -11.89
N ARG A 134 -14.82 2.35 -13.14
CA ARG A 134 -14.73 1.19 -14.03
C ARG A 134 -13.64 0.26 -13.49
N PRO A 135 -13.92 -1.03 -13.26
CA PRO A 135 -12.95 -1.92 -12.61
C PRO A 135 -11.61 -2.03 -13.35
N ALA A 136 -11.62 -2.05 -14.69
CA ALA A 136 -10.40 -2.08 -15.49
C ALA A 136 -9.53 -0.83 -15.30
N ALA A 137 -10.16 0.36 -15.20
CA ALA A 137 -9.44 1.60 -14.93
C ALA A 137 -8.88 1.62 -13.50
N ALA A 138 -9.65 1.13 -12.52
CA ALA A 138 -9.18 1.01 -11.13
C ALA A 138 -7.98 0.06 -11.01
N ALA A 139 -8.04 -1.11 -11.67
CA ALA A 139 -6.94 -2.07 -11.69
C ALA A 139 -5.66 -1.48 -12.29
N ALA A 140 -5.75 -0.86 -13.48
CA ALA A 140 -4.60 -0.22 -14.11
C ALA A 140 -3.99 0.91 -13.24
N ALA A 141 -4.84 1.72 -12.60
CA ALA A 141 -4.39 2.78 -11.70
C ALA A 141 -3.67 2.24 -10.45
N LEU A 142 -4.22 1.20 -9.81
CA LEU A 142 -3.63 0.57 -8.62
C LEU A 142 -2.27 -0.06 -8.93
N VAL A 143 -2.18 -0.83 -10.03
CA VAL A 143 -0.93 -1.49 -10.44
C VAL A 143 0.17 -0.48 -10.79
N ALA A 144 -0.19 0.65 -11.39
CA ALA A 144 0.77 1.71 -11.65
C ALA A 144 1.29 2.36 -10.35
N ASN A 145 0.46 2.42 -9.29
CA ASN A 145 0.81 3.03 -8.00
C ASN A 145 1.73 2.15 -7.13
N PHE A 146 1.55 0.82 -7.12
CA PHE A 146 2.23 -0.07 -6.17
C PHE A 146 3.75 -0.04 -6.17
N ALA A 147 4.39 0.32 -7.29
CA ALA A 147 5.85 0.37 -7.39
C ALA A 147 6.48 1.41 -6.45
N ALA A 148 5.83 2.56 -6.26
CA ALA A 148 6.31 3.62 -5.37
C ALA A 148 6.31 3.15 -3.91
N TRP A 149 5.16 2.67 -3.44
CA TRP A 149 4.98 2.10 -2.10
C TRP A 149 6.00 1.00 -1.79
N GLY A 150 6.20 0.05 -2.71
CA GLY A 150 7.17 -1.03 -2.51
C GLY A 150 8.61 -0.54 -2.32
N GLY A 151 9.01 0.52 -3.04
CA GLY A 151 10.32 1.16 -2.86
C GLY A 151 10.50 1.78 -1.48
N TYR A 152 9.48 2.47 -0.96
CA TYR A 152 9.49 3.02 0.40
C TYR A 152 9.52 1.92 1.45
N CYS A 153 8.73 0.85 1.29
CA CYS A 153 8.76 -0.30 2.18
C CYS A 153 10.14 -0.96 2.23
N ALA A 154 10.80 -1.15 1.08
CA ALA A 154 12.15 -1.71 1.02
C ALA A 154 13.17 -0.85 1.80
N SER A 155 13.07 0.48 1.69
CA SER A 155 13.90 1.43 2.44
C SER A 155 13.66 1.33 3.94
N ILE A 156 12.38 1.33 4.36
CA ILE A 156 12.01 1.24 5.77
C ILE A 156 12.44 -0.10 6.37
N ALA A 157 12.19 -1.23 5.70
CA ALA A 157 12.57 -2.55 6.17
C ALA A 157 14.08 -2.67 6.43
N ARG A 158 14.91 -2.06 5.58
CA ARG A 158 16.37 -1.99 5.79
C ARG A 158 16.73 -1.13 6.99
N ALA A 159 16.07 0.03 7.12
CA ALA A 159 16.30 0.96 8.21
C ALA A 159 15.93 0.37 9.58
N LEU A 160 14.80 -0.34 9.66
CA LEU A 160 14.35 -1.02 10.89
C LEU A 160 15.39 -2.00 11.44
N ARG A 161 16.00 -2.80 10.55
CA ARG A 161 17.08 -3.72 10.93
C ARG A 161 18.37 -2.99 11.31
N THR A 162 18.75 -1.99 10.53
CA THR A 162 20.08 -1.34 10.64
C THR A 162 20.16 -0.33 11.79
N HIS A 163 19.11 0.46 11.98
CA HIS A 163 19.12 1.60 12.92
C HIS A 163 18.27 1.36 14.16
N TYR A 164 17.24 0.52 14.06
CA TYR A 164 16.30 0.31 15.17
C TYR A 164 16.44 -1.06 15.84
N GLY A 165 17.18 -2.00 15.24
CA GLY A 165 17.42 -3.34 15.79
C GLY A 165 16.16 -4.19 15.85
N PHE A 166 15.22 -3.99 14.91
CA PHE A 166 13.97 -4.73 14.89
C PHE A 166 14.20 -6.19 14.47
N PRO A 167 13.49 -7.15 15.09
CA PRO A 167 13.51 -8.54 14.64
C PRO A 167 12.81 -8.71 13.27
N GLU A 168 13.04 -9.86 12.63
CA GLU A 168 12.53 -10.16 11.29
C GLU A 168 11.00 -10.12 11.20
N ASP A 169 10.29 -10.62 12.22
CA ASP A 169 8.82 -10.60 12.27
C ASP A 169 8.24 -9.19 12.35
N ALA A 170 8.92 -8.25 13.02
CA ALA A 170 8.56 -6.84 13.04
C ALA A 170 8.86 -6.11 11.72
N CYS A 171 9.76 -6.65 10.89
CA CYS A 171 10.05 -6.13 9.55
C CYS A 171 9.11 -6.70 8.46
N ALA A 172 8.46 -7.83 8.73
CA ALA A 172 7.69 -8.61 7.78
C ALA A 172 6.59 -7.82 7.04
N PHE A 173 5.99 -6.82 7.69
CA PHE A 173 5.04 -5.92 7.06
C PHE A 173 5.62 -5.21 5.83
N PHE A 174 6.79 -4.59 6.03
CA PHE A 174 7.45 -3.86 4.96
C PHE A 174 8.10 -4.80 3.95
N ASP A 175 8.65 -5.94 4.38
CA ASP A 175 9.20 -6.94 3.45
C ASP A 175 8.14 -7.50 2.51
N PHE A 176 6.90 -7.65 2.98
CA PHE A 176 5.77 -8.11 2.16
C PHE A 176 5.53 -7.18 0.97
N PHE A 177 5.45 -5.87 1.21
CA PHE A 177 5.23 -4.88 0.15
C PHE A 177 6.49 -4.52 -0.64
N ALA A 178 7.69 -4.78 -0.11
CA ALA A 178 8.96 -4.54 -0.80
C ALA A 178 9.24 -5.54 -1.94
N GLN A 179 8.45 -6.61 -2.06
CA GLN A 179 8.61 -7.58 -3.13
C GLN A 179 8.36 -6.93 -4.50
N PRO A 180 9.14 -7.27 -5.55
CA PRO A 180 8.92 -6.72 -6.88
C PRO A 180 7.50 -7.04 -7.38
N ALA A 181 6.76 -6.01 -7.76
CA ALA A 181 5.38 -6.14 -8.26
C ALA A 181 5.27 -6.82 -9.64
N THR A 182 6.38 -7.24 -10.25
CA THR A 182 6.40 -7.80 -11.62
C THR A 182 5.43 -8.95 -11.86
N GLU A 183 5.25 -9.84 -10.89
CA GLU A 183 4.30 -10.94 -11.02
C GLU A 183 2.86 -10.45 -10.88
N LEU A 184 2.61 -9.55 -9.93
CA LEU A 184 1.29 -8.95 -9.75
C LEU A 184 0.86 -8.13 -10.98
N GLU A 185 1.80 -7.42 -11.60
CA GLU A 185 1.60 -6.67 -12.84
C GLU A 185 1.24 -7.58 -14.01
N ARG A 186 1.94 -8.71 -14.16
CA ARG A 186 1.61 -9.74 -15.16
C ARG A 186 0.21 -10.30 -14.92
N GLN A 187 -0.11 -10.69 -13.69
CA GLN A 187 -1.44 -11.20 -13.35
C GLN A 187 -2.54 -10.17 -13.61
N ALA A 188 -2.28 -8.89 -13.35
CA ALA A 188 -3.23 -7.82 -13.65
C ALA A 188 -3.44 -7.68 -15.17
N ALA A 189 -2.36 -7.69 -15.94
CA ALA A 189 -2.43 -7.58 -17.38
C ALA A 189 -3.15 -8.78 -18.02
N ASP A 190 -2.84 -9.99 -17.58
CA ASP A 190 -3.54 -11.22 -17.98
C ASP A 190 -5.05 -11.14 -17.64
N ALA A 191 -5.37 -10.60 -16.46
CA ALA A 191 -6.75 -10.46 -16.00
C ALA A 191 -7.55 -9.35 -16.72
N LEU A 192 -6.86 -8.32 -17.21
CA LEU A 192 -7.43 -7.26 -18.05
C LEU A 192 -7.62 -7.73 -19.50
N GLY A 193 -6.85 -8.72 -19.95
CA GLY A 193 -7.02 -9.43 -21.20
C GLY A 193 -5.96 -9.11 -22.27
N PRO A 194 -6.14 -9.65 -23.50
CA PRO A 194 -5.13 -9.53 -24.55
C PRO A 194 -5.17 -8.19 -25.29
N ASP A 195 -6.31 -7.51 -25.28
CA ASP A 195 -6.54 -6.28 -26.04
C ASP A 195 -6.11 -5.04 -25.23
N PRO A 196 -5.57 -3.99 -25.88
CA PRO A 196 -5.23 -2.76 -25.20
C PRO A 196 -6.47 -2.11 -24.56
N LEU A 197 -6.26 -1.44 -23.43
CA LEU A 197 -7.31 -0.65 -22.80
C LEU A 197 -7.79 0.44 -23.75
N ASP A 198 -9.11 0.60 -23.86
CA ASP A 198 -9.70 1.67 -24.67
C ASP A 198 -9.30 3.06 -24.13
N GLY A 199 -9.30 4.07 -24.99
CA GLY A 199 -8.84 5.41 -24.65
C GLY A 199 -9.59 6.06 -23.47
N ARG A 200 -10.88 5.76 -23.28
CA ARG A 200 -11.61 6.26 -22.11
C ARG A 200 -11.12 5.57 -20.84
N THR A 201 -10.92 4.26 -20.88
CA THR A 201 -10.46 3.47 -19.73
C THR A 201 -9.06 3.88 -19.30
N LEU A 202 -8.16 4.09 -20.26
CA LEU A 202 -6.81 4.60 -20.00
C LEU A 202 -6.82 6.03 -19.43
N ALA A 203 -7.67 6.92 -19.96
CA ALA A 203 -7.80 8.28 -19.43
C ALA A 203 -8.29 8.29 -17.98
N ALA A 204 -9.27 7.43 -17.63
CA ALA A 204 -9.73 7.30 -16.25
C ALA A 204 -8.67 6.66 -15.34
N ALA A 205 -7.93 5.65 -15.81
CA ALA A 205 -6.84 5.06 -15.04
C ALA A 205 -5.78 6.10 -14.67
N ARG A 206 -5.45 6.99 -15.61
CA ARG A 206 -4.56 8.13 -15.38
C ARG A 206 -5.09 9.11 -14.35
N GLU A 207 -6.36 9.50 -14.44
CA GLU A 207 -6.98 10.39 -13.46
C GLU A 207 -6.98 9.78 -12.05
N HIS A 208 -7.40 8.51 -11.93
CA HIS A 208 -7.39 7.78 -10.67
C HIS A 208 -5.97 7.62 -10.10
N GLY A 209 -5.00 7.28 -10.95
CA GLY A 209 -3.60 7.13 -10.54
C GLY A 209 -3.00 8.42 -9.99
N ARG A 210 -3.31 9.58 -10.59
CA ARG A 210 -2.86 10.88 -10.06
C ARG A 210 -3.44 11.18 -8.68
N LEU A 211 -4.71 10.86 -8.46
CA LEU A 211 -5.35 11.04 -7.15
C LEU A 211 -4.79 10.07 -6.11
N LEU A 212 -4.56 8.80 -6.46
CA LEU A 212 -3.92 7.82 -5.58
C LEU A 212 -2.53 8.28 -5.14
N GLN A 213 -1.69 8.74 -6.08
CA GLN A 213 -0.37 9.29 -5.78
C GLN A 213 -0.45 10.53 -4.88
N ALA A 214 -1.38 11.46 -5.16
CA ALA A 214 -1.57 12.64 -4.33
C ALA A 214 -2.02 12.30 -2.90
N TYR A 215 -2.88 11.28 -2.74
CA TYR A 215 -3.29 10.82 -1.42
C TYR A 215 -2.21 10.00 -0.70
N GLU A 216 -1.34 9.29 -1.42
CA GLU A 216 -0.16 8.66 -0.84
C GLU A 216 0.83 9.72 -0.32
N HIS A 217 1.07 10.80 -1.07
CA HIS A 217 1.86 11.92 -0.57
C HIS A 217 1.22 12.57 0.66
N LEU A 218 -0.09 12.83 0.63
CA LEU A 218 -0.81 13.37 1.79
C LEU A 218 -0.68 12.45 3.02
N PHE A 219 -0.71 11.13 2.82
CA PHE A 219 -0.48 10.16 3.89
C PHE A 219 0.90 10.35 4.52
N TRP A 220 1.95 10.45 3.70
CA TRP A 220 3.31 10.64 4.20
C TRP A 220 3.54 12.00 4.85
N ASP A 221 3.01 13.09 4.28
CA ASP A 221 3.08 14.43 4.86
C ASP A 221 2.37 14.46 6.22
N THR A 222 1.22 13.82 6.33
CA THR A 222 0.46 13.73 7.59
C THR A 222 1.23 12.99 8.68
N LEU A 223 2.01 11.96 8.32
CA LEU A 223 2.86 11.24 9.26
C LEU A 223 4.18 11.97 9.55
N GLY A 224 4.65 12.83 8.63
CA GLY A 224 5.90 13.58 8.75
C GLY A 224 5.79 14.86 9.59
N GLY A 225 4.58 15.42 9.71
CA GLY A 225 4.30 16.66 10.44
C GLY A 225 4.33 17.91 9.56
#